data_AF-A0A1S4AY54-F1
#
_entry.id   AF-A0A1S4AY54-F1
#
_cell.length_a   1.000
_cell.length_b   1.000
_cell.length_c   1.000
_cell.angle_alpha   90.00
_cell.angle_beta   90.00
_cell.angle_gamma   90.00
#
_symmetry.space_group_name_H-M   'P 1'
#
loop_
_entity.id
_entity.type
_entity.pdbx_description
1 polymer ?
#
loop_
_entity_poly.entity_id
_entity_poly.type
_entity_poly.pdbx_seq_one_letter_code
_entity_poly.pdbx_strand_id
1 'polypeptide(L)'
;MYKNQLQELAQRSCFNLPSYTCIREGPDHAPRFKATVNFNGEIFESPNYCSTLRQAEHSAAEVALNALANRGPSYSLAARILDETGVYKNLLQEVSQRVGASLPAYTTFRSGLGHLPVFTCTVELAGVTFTGEPAKNKKQAEKNAAMAAWSSLKLCK
;
A
#
# COMPACT_ATOMS: atom_id res chain seq x y z
N MET A 1 16.15 -13.73 -0.20
CA MET A 1 15.54 -12.76 0.75
C MET A 1 14.58 -11.77 0.06
N TYR A 2 14.87 -11.20 -1.12
CA TYR A 2 13.97 -10.21 -1.77
C TYR A 2 12.57 -10.71 -2.15
N LYS A 3 12.42 -11.96 -2.61
CA LYS A 3 11.12 -12.54 -2.98
C LYS A 3 10.14 -12.56 -1.79
N ASN A 4 10.63 -12.94 -0.60
CA ASN A 4 9.85 -12.92 0.64
C ASN A 4 9.54 -11.50 1.10
N GLN A 5 10.51 -10.58 1.03
CA GLN A 5 10.28 -9.19 1.40
C GLN A 5 9.19 -8.54 0.54
N LEU A 6 9.20 -8.77 -0.78
CA LEU A 6 8.17 -8.26 -1.68
C LEU A 6 6.79 -8.90 -1.38
N GLN A 7 6.77 -10.17 -1.02
CA GLN A 7 5.55 -10.89 -0.62
C GLN A 7 4.98 -10.40 0.72
N GLU A 8 5.83 -10.24 1.74
CA GLU A 8 5.45 -9.68 3.04
C GLU A 8 4.97 -8.24 2.89
N LEU A 9 5.65 -7.44 2.05
CA LEU A 9 5.23 -6.08 1.73
C LEU A 9 3.85 -6.09 1.06
N ALA A 10 3.60 -6.99 0.11
CA ALA A 10 2.28 -7.14 -0.49
C ALA A 10 1.22 -7.49 0.56
N GLN A 11 1.48 -8.46 1.43
CA GLN A 11 0.53 -8.92 2.45
C GLN A 11 0.23 -7.83 3.48
N ARG A 12 1.27 -7.19 4.03
CA ARG A 12 1.13 -6.11 5.02
C ARG A 12 0.45 -4.87 4.44
N SER A 13 0.68 -4.63 3.16
CA SER A 13 0.09 -3.50 2.44
C SER A 13 -1.16 -3.89 1.68
N CYS A 14 -1.79 -5.05 1.92
CA CYS A 14 -2.98 -5.53 1.20
C CYS A 14 -2.91 -5.41 -0.35
N PHE A 15 -1.72 -5.51 -0.95
CA PHE A 15 -1.56 -5.55 -2.41
C PHE A 15 -1.84 -6.94 -2.96
N ASN A 16 -2.11 -6.99 -4.27
CA ASN A 16 -2.11 -8.23 -5.02
C ASN A 16 -0.75 -8.92 -4.87
N LEU A 17 -0.76 -10.25 -4.73
CA LEU A 17 0.47 -11.03 -4.63
C LEU A 17 1.32 -10.82 -5.90
N PRO A 18 2.64 -10.65 -5.76
CA PRO A 18 3.53 -10.49 -6.90
C PRO A 18 3.42 -11.69 -7.85
N SER A 19 3.18 -11.43 -9.13
CA SER A 19 3.17 -12.45 -10.17
C SER A 19 4.51 -12.45 -10.91
N TYR A 20 5.14 -13.61 -11.03
CA TYR A 20 6.43 -13.76 -11.69
C TYR A 20 6.27 -14.46 -13.03
N THR A 21 6.88 -13.89 -14.06
CA THR A 21 6.99 -14.48 -15.39
C THR A 21 8.45 -14.58 -15.77
N CYS A 22 8.86 -15.69 -16.38
CA CYS A 22 10.25 -15.87 -16.81
C CYS A 22 10.32 -16.33 -18.26
N ILE A 23 11.30 -15.79 -18.96
CA ILE A 23 11.63 -16.15 -20.34
C ILE A 23 12.98 -16.86 -20.29
N ARG A 24 13.04 -18.04 -20.91
CA ARG A 24 14.28 -18.80 -21.11
C ARG A 24 14.70 -18.65 -22.58
N GLU A 25 15.92 -18.18 -22.79
CA GLU A 25 16.53 -18.00 -24.10
C GLU A 25 17.92 -18.67 -24.15
N GLY A 26 18.48 -18.85 -25.34
CA GLY A 26 19.81 -19.39 -25.52
C GLY A 26 19.88 -20.91 -25.73
N PRO A 27 21.05 -21.42 -26.13
CA PRO A 27 21.24 -22.82 -26.46
C PRO A 27 21.15 -23.72 -25.21
N ASP A 28 20.84 -25.00 -25.40
CA ASP A 28 20.63 -25.94 -24.28
C ASP A 28 21.83 -26.07 -23.33
N HIS A 29 23.05 -25.86 -23.84
CA HIS A 29 24.28 -25.89 -23.05
C HIS A 29 24.61 -24.56 -22.36
N ALA A 30 23.90 -23.46 -22.66
CA ALA A 30 24.08 -22.15 -22.04
C ALA A 30 22.75 -21.36 -21.96
N PRO A 31 21.78 -21.83 -21.16
CA PRO A 31 20.49 -21.17 -21.03
C PRO A 31 20.63 -19.82 -20.28
N ARG A 32 19.91 -18.83 -20.78
CA ARG A 32 19.80 -17.48 -20.22
C ARG A 32 18.35 -17.25 -19.79
N PHE A 33 18.18 -16.77 -18.58
CA PHE A 33 16.88 -16.51 -17.98
C PHE A 33 16.70 -15.02 -17.76
N LYS A 34 15.54 -14.51 -18.15
CA LYS A 34 15.10 -13.15 -17.85
C LYS A 34 13.78 -13.24 -17.11
N ALA A 35 13.65 -12.55 -15.99
CA ALA A 35 12.42 -12.60 -15.20
C ALA A 35 11.78 -11.22 -15.11
N THR A 36 10.47 -11.22 -15.05
CA THR A 36 9.62 -10.06 -14.83
C THR A 36 8.72 -10.33 -13.63
N VAL A 37 8.56 -9.35 -12.77
CA VAL A 37 7.61 -9.39 -11.66
C VAL A 37 6.57 -8.30 -11.86
N ASN A 38 5.30 -8.68 -11.85
CA ASN A 38 4.18 -7.76 -11.79
C ASN A 38 3.83 -7.52 -10.33
N PHE A 39 4.03 -6.30 -9.89
CA PHE A 39 3.65 -5.82 -8.57
C PHE A 39 2.62 -4.71 -8.70
N ASN A 40 1.36 -5.02 -8.37
CA ASN A 40 0.27 -4.05 -8.36
C ASN A 40 0.05 -3.31 -9.71
N GLY A 41 0.26 -4.00 -10.84
CA GLY A 41 0.09 -3.45 -12.18
C GLY A 41 1.36 -2.82 -12.77
N GLU A 42 2.44 -2.71 -11.99
CA GLU A 42 3.76 -2.33 -12.50
C GLU A 42 4.60 -3.56 -12.76
N ILE A 43 5.25 -3.59 -13.93
CA ILE A 43 6.10 -4.71 -14.34
C ILE A 43 7.56 -4.28 -14.17
N PHE A 44 8.28 -5.00 -13.33
CA PHE A 44 9.71 -4.82 -13.11
C PHE A 44 10.48 -5.99 -13.72
N GLU A 45 11.46 -5.68 -14.55
CA GLU A 45 12.28 -6.67 -15.24
C GLU A 45 13.66 -6.78 -14.61
N SER A 46 14.23 -7.99 -14.61
CA SER A 46 15.63 -8.20 -14.27
C SER A 46 16.54 -7.48 -15.31
N PRO A 47 17.49 -6.63 -14.87
CA PRO A 47 18.28 -5.78 -15.76
C PRO A 47 19.25 -6.57 -16.65
N ASN A 48 19.68 -7.74 -16.18
CA ASN A 48 20.60 -8.63 -16.88
C ASN A 48 20.01 -10.03 -17.01
N TYR A 49 20.41 -10.74 -18.07
CA TYR A 49 20.15 -12.17 -18.21
C TYR A 49 20.95 -12.95 -17.16
N CYS A 50 20.28 -13.84 -16.44
CA CYS A 50 20.90 -14.70 -15.44
C CYS A 50 21.07 -16.12 -15.97
N SER A 51 22.01 -16.88 -15.42
CA SER A 51 22.22 -18.29 -15.76
C SER A 51 21.20 -19.23 -15.11
N THR A 52 20.46 -18.76 -14.11
CA THR A 52 19.44 -19.55 -13.42
C THR A 52 18.13 -18.78 -13.25
N LEU A 53 17.01 -19.51 -13.30
CA LEU A 53 15.66 -18.97 -13.08
C LEU A 53 15.55 -18.27 -11.72
N ARG A 54 16.03 -18.91 -10.65
CA ARG A 54 15.97 -18.35 -9.28
C ARG A 54 16.65 -17.00 -9.18
N GLN A 55 17.77 -16.83 -9.87
CA GLN A 55 18.57 -15.60 -9.82
C GLN A 55 17.92 -14.50 -10.66
N ALA A 56 17.32 -14.84 -11.80
CA ALA A 56 16.51 -13.90 -12.57
C ALA A 56 15.33 -13.38 -11.75
N GLU A 57 14.56 -14.28 -11.12
CA GLU A 57 13.42 -13.90 -10.27
C GLU A 57 13.85 -13.04 -9.07
N HIS A 58 14.98 -13.38 -8.46
CA HIS A 58 15.54 -12.62 -7.35
C HIS A 58 15.91 -11.20 -7.77
N SER A 59 16.57 -11.06 -8.92
CA SER A 59 16.97 -9.76 -9.47
C SER A 59 15.76 -8.90 -9.86
N ALA A 60 14.71 -9.50 -10.44
CA ALA A 60 13.46 -8.79 -10.71
C ALA A 60 12.79 -8.27 -9.43
N ALA A 61 12.76 -9.09 -8.36
CA ALA A 61 12.23 -8.67 -7.05
C ALA A 61 13.06 -7.56 -6.39
N GLU A 62 14.39 -7.59 -6.55
CA GLU A 62 15.30 -6.55 -6.06
C GLU A 62 15.04 -5.21 -6.75
N VAL A 63 14.89 -5.22 -8.09
CA VAL A 63 14.55 -4.01 -8.86
C VAL A 63 13.21 -3.45 -8.42
N ALA A 64 12.20 -4.30 -8.21
CA ALA A 64 10.91 -3.86 -7.71
C ALA A 64 11.02 -3.19 -6.33
N LEU A 65 11.74 -3.80 -5.38
CA LEU A 65 11.94 -3.23 -4.04
C LEU A 65 12.75 -1.92 -4.10
N ASN A 66 13.81 -1.85 -4.89
CA ASN A 66 14.60 -0.63 -5.06
C ASN A 66 13.79 0.48 -5.76
N ALA A 67 12.95 0.14 -6.73
CA ALA A 67 12.06 1.10 -7.36
C ALA A 67 11.00 1.62 -6.38
N LEU A 68 10.44 0.76 -5.52
CA LEU A 68 9.52 1.14 -4.44
C LEU A 68 10.21 1.99 -3.36
N ALA A 69 11.49 1.72 -3.05
CA ALA A 69 12.26 2.48 -2.08
C ALA A 69 12.74 3.84 -2.62
N ASN A 70 13.16 3.90 -3.89
CA ASN A 70 13.68 5.11 -4.54
C ASN A 70 12.58 6.00 -5.11
N ARG A 71 11.40 5.46 -5.43
CA ARG A 71 10.20 6.28 -5.51
C ARG A 71 9.87 6.73 -4.10
N GLY A 72 10.41 7.88 -3.71
CA GLY A 72 9.74 8.73 -2.72
C GLY A 72 8.25 8.83 -3.08
N PRO A 73 7.35 8.98 -2.10
CA PRO A 73 5.92 8.72 -2.25
C PRO A 73 5.36 9.48 -3.45
N SER A 74 5.31 8.82 -4.60
CA SER A 74 4.75 9.41 -5.81
C SER A 74 3.27 9.54 -5.50
N TYR A 75 2.80 10.77 -5.45
CA TYR A 75 1.47 11.12 -4.95
C TYR A 75 0.37 10.28 -5.62
N SER A 76 0.55 9.78 -6.85
CA SER A 76 -0.41 8.92 -7.55
C SER A 76 -0.45 7.48 -7.05
N LEU A 77 0.71 6.84 -6.87
CA LEU A 77 0.78 5.46 -6.36
C LEU A 77 0.60 5.44 -4.85
N ALA A 78 1.27 6.33 -4.10
CA ALA A 78 1.10 6.47 -2.67
C ALA A 78 -0.34 6.85 -2.30
N ALA A 79 -1.02 7.73 -3.04
CA ALA A 79 -2.43 7.99 -2.80
C ALA A 79 -3.27 6.73 -3.02
N ARG A 80 -3.11 5.99 -4.12
CA ARG A 80 -3.84 4.73 -4.38
C ARG A 80 -3.55 3.64 -3.35
N ILE A 81 -2.29 3.51 -2.94
CA ILE A 81 -1.84 2.59 -1.90
C ILE A 81 -2.50 2.94 -0.56
N LEU A 82 -2.49 4.22 -0.19
CA LEU A 82 -3.17 4.70 1.00
C LEU A 82 -4.70 4.58 0.88
N ASP A 83 -5.23 4.62 -0.35
CA ASP A 83 -6.65 4.51 -0.69
C ASP A 83 -7.20 3.09 -0.49
N GLU A 84 -6.45 2.04 -0.82
CA GLU A 84 -6.98 0.65 -0.84
C GLU A 84 -6.72 -0.17 0.43
N THR A 85 -5.68 0.18 1.20
CA THR A 85 -5.02 -0.80 2.08
C THR A 85 -5.31 -0.61 3.56
N GLY A 86 -6.02 0.47 3.93
CA GLY A 86 -6.32 0.74 5.34
C GLY A 86 -5.08 1.12 6.18
N VAL A 87 -3.95 1.40 5.53
CA VAL A 87 -2.69 1.77 6.19
C VAL A 87 -2.83 3.04 7.03
N TYR A 88 -3.77 3.94 6.71
CA TYR A 88 -4.09 5.08 7.58
C TYR A 88 -4.52 4.66 8.99
N LYS A 89 -5.24 3.55 9.16
CA LYS A 89 -5.64 3.08 10.49
C LYS A 89 -4.43 2.62 11.29
N ASN A 90 -3.53 1.87 10.66
CA ASN A 90 -2.28 1.43 11.29
C ASN A 90 -1.32 2.59 11.59
N LEU A 91 -1.17 3.54 10.67
CA LEU A 91 -0.35 4.75 10.88
C LEU A 91 -0.86 5.57 12.06
N LEU A 92 -2.17 5.78 12.14
CA LEU A 92 -2.78 6.50 13.25
C LEU A 92 -2.61 5.76 14.57
N GLN A 93 -2.70 4.43 14.56
CA GLN A 93 -2.44 3.60 15.73
C GLN A 93 -0.97 3.68 16.18
N GLU A 94 -0.02 3.58 15.27
CA GLU A 94 1.42 3.65 15.56
C GLU A 94 1.81 5.03 16.10
N VAL A 95 1.29 6.11 15.50
CA VAL A 95 1.52 7.48 15.99
C VAL A 95 0.88 7.70 17.35
N SER A 96 -0.35 7.24 17.55
CA SER A 96 -1.01 7.31 18.85
C SER A 96 -0.16 6.64 19.94
N GLN A 97 0.32 5.42 19.69
CA GLN A 97 1.19 4.70 20.62
C GLN A 97 2.52 5.43 20.87
N ARG A 98 3.13 5.99 19.82
CA ARG A 98 4.42 6.70 19.92
C ARG A 98 4.32 8.00 20.72
N VAL A 99 3.18 8.69 20.63
CA VAL A 99 2.89 9.92 21.38
C VAL A 99 2.33 9.62 22.77
N GLY A 100 2.08 8.34 23.10
CA GLY A 100 1.48 7.92 24.37
C GLY A 100 0.00 8.30 24.50
N ALA A 101 -0.68 8.52 23.37
CA ALA A 101 -2.10 8.85 23.32
C ALA A 101 -3.00 7.60 23.34
N SER A 102 -4.30 7.81 23.52
CA SER A 102 -5.31 6.76 23.39
C SER A 102 -5.44 6.28 21.94
N LEU A 103 -5.79 4.99 21.78
CA LEU A 103 -5.99 4.37 20.46
C LEU A 103 -7.07 5.13 19.66
N PRO A 104 -6.92 5.25 18.32
CA PRO A 104 -7.89 5.96 17.50
C PRO A 104 -9.28 5.31 17.57
N ALA A 105 -10.31 6.10 17.90
CA ALA A 105 -11.70 5.63 17.92
C ALA A 105 -12.45 6.07 16.66
N TYR A 106 -13.02 5.12 15.92
CA TYR A 106 -13.77 5.38 14.68
C TYR A 106 -15.27 5.32 14.94
N THR A 107 -15.96 6.43 14.69
CA THR A 107 -17.42 6.51 14.78
C THR A 107 -18.00 6.81 13.41
N THR A 108 -18.80 5.89 12.88
CA THR A 108 -19.43 6.06 11.57
C THR A 108 -20.92 6.21 11.72
N PHE A 109 -21.47 7.29 11.16
CA PHE A 109 -22.90 7.55 11.14
C PHE A 109 -23.41 7.58 9.70
N ARG A 110 -24.64 7.09 9.54
CA ARG A 110 -25.37 7.11 8.27
C ARG A 110 -26.35 8.27 8.31
N SER A 111 -26.31 9.10 7.29
CA SER A 111 -27.20 10.22 7.04
C SER A 111 -27.73 10.14 5.61
N GLY A 112 -28.69 10.99 5.25
CA GLY A 112 -29.23 11.07 3.88
C GLY A 112 -30.54 10.32 3.65
N LEU A 113 -31.08 10.49 2.44
CA LEU A 113 -32.35 9.90 2.04
C LEU A 113 -32.22 8.39 1.85
N GLY A 114 -33.30 7.62 2.05
CA GLY A 114 -33.28 6.16 1.98
C GLY A 114 -32.70 5.59 0.67
N HIS A 115 -32.84 6.33 -0.44
CA HIS A 115 -32.32 6.00 -1.76
C HIS A 115 -30.91 6.55 -2.06
N LEU A 116 -30.38 7.45 -1.21
CA LEU A 116 -29.05 8.06 -1.32
C LEU A 116 -28.40 8.14 0.07
N PRO A 117 -27.97 7.00 0.64
CA PRO A 117 -27.30 6.99 1.93
C PRO A 117 -25.93 7.64 1.81
N VAL A 118 -25.67 8.57 2.72
CA VAL A 118 -24.38 9.22 2.94
C VAL A 118 -23.81 8.69 4.25
N PHE A 119 -22.58 8.20 4.20
CA PHE A 119 -21.84 7.74 5.36
C PHE A 119 -20.79 8.79 5.69
N THR A 120 -20.76 9.22 6.93
CA THR A 120 -19.74 10.11 7.44
C THR A 120 -19.08 9.43 8.63
N CYS A 121 -17.76 9.50 8.69
CA CYS A 121 -16.99 8.92 9.77
C CYS A 121 -16.16 10.00 10.45
N THR A 122 -16.04 9.88 11.76
CA THR A 122 -15.14 10.67 12.60
C THR A 122 -14.12 9.74 13.24
N VAL A 123 -12.88 10.22 13.35
CA VAL A 123 -11.83 9.55 14.10
C VAL A 123 -11.38 10.44 15.25
N GLU A 124 -11.41 9.91 16.46
CA GLU A 124 -10.93 10.59 17.65
C GLU A 124 -9.51 10.12 17.97
N LEU A 125 -8.58 11.06 18.11
CA LEU A 125 -7.15 10.83 18.32
C LEU A 125 -6.62 11.85 19.33
N ALA A 126 -6.09 11.37 20.46
CA ALA A 126 -5.54 12.23 21.51
C ALA A 126 -6.51 13.33 21.99
N GLY A 127 -7.82 13.04 22.04
CA GLY A 127 -8.86 13.99 22.40
C GLY A 127 -9.24 14.99 21.30
N VAL A 128 -8.66 14.86 20.10
CA VAL A 128 -9.03 15.65 18.92
C VAL A 128 -9.86 14.78 17.98
N THR A 129 -11.04 15.28 17.61
CA THR A 129 -11.93 14.60 16.68
C THR A 129 -11.75 15.15 15.28
N PHE A 130 -11.39 14.28 14.34
CA PHE A 130 -11.25 14.61 12.93
C PHE A 130 -12.42 14.03 12.14
N THR A 131 -13.12 14.88 11.42
CA THR A 131 -14.25 14.49 10.58
C THR A 131 -13.79 14.30 9.15
N GLY A 132 -14.04 13.12 8.58
CA GLY A 132 -13.77 12.83 7.18
C GLY A 132 -14.87 13.34 6.26
N GLU A 133 -14.53 13.53 4.98
CA GLU A 133 -15.53 13.86 3.96
C GLU A 133 -16.63 12.78 3.86
N PRO A 134 -17.90 13.17 3.66
CA PRO A 134 -19.00 12.24 3.48
C PRO A 134 -18.83 11.39 2.22
N ALA A 135 -19.16 10.10 2.31
CA ALA A 135 -19.02 9.15 1.21
C ALA A 135 -20.28 8.29 1.02
N LYS A 136 -20.43 7.66 -0.14
CA LYS A 136 -21.57 6.76 -0.43
C LYS A 136 -21.45 5.40 0.26
N ASN A 137 -20.28 5.06 0.82
CA ASN A 137 -20.00 3.75 1.41
C ASN A 137 -19.29 3.91 2.76
N LYS A 138 -19.62 3.04 3.73
CA LYS A 138 -19.01 3.02 5.07
C LYS A 138 -17.48 2.92 5.03
N LYS A 139 -16.94 2.04 4.17
CA LYS A 139 -15.49 1.81 4.03
C LYS A 139 -14.76 3.07 3.54
N GLN A 140 -15.37 3.82 2.61
CA GLN A 140 -14.80 5.06 2.10
C GLN A 140 -14.86 6.17 3.14
N ALA A 141 -15.97 6.29 3.89
CA ALA A 141 -16.11 7.28 4.96
C ALA A 141 -15.04 7.09 6.05
N GLU A 142 -14.82 5.84 6.50
CA GLU A 142 -13.77 5.53 7.48
C GLU A 142 -12.38 5.90 6.99
N LYS A 143 -12.13 5.73 5.69
CA LYS A 143 -10.86 6.12 5.10
C LYS A 143 -10.69 7.63 5.04
N ASN A 144 -11.73 8.35 4.62
CA ASN A 144 -11.71 9.81 4.57
C ASN A 144 -11.40 10.40 5.95
N ALA A 145 -11.98 9.83 7.01
CA ALA A 145 -11.71 10.23 8.39
C ALA A 145 -10.24 9.98 8.78
N ALA A 146 -9.72 8.80 8.47
CA ALA A 146 -8.34 8.45 8.77
C ALA A 146 -7.32 9.34 8.01
N MET A 147 -7.64 9.68 6.76
CA MET A 147 -6.83 10.58 5.92
C MET A 147 -6.85 12.03 6.44
N ALA A 148 -8.02 12.52 6.86
CA ALA A 148 -8.17 13.85 7.45
C ALA A 148 -7.30 13.99 8.71
N ALA A 149 -7.38 13.01 9.63
CA ALA A 149 -6.55 13.00 10.83
C ALA A 149 -5.05 12.97 10.53
N TRP A 150 -4.63 12.11 9.60
CA TRP A 150 -3.23 12.02 9.19
C TRP A 150 -2.71 13.32 8.57
N SER A 151 -3.54 13.97 7.76
CA SER A 151 -3.17 15.24 7.12
C SER A 151 -3.03 16.37 8.14
N SER A 152 -3.95 16.44 9.11
CA SER A 152 -3.85 17.39 10.23
C SER A 152 -2.61 17.16 11.09
N LEU A 153 -2.26 15.89 11.37
CA LEU A 153 -1.02 15.54 12.08
C LEU A 153 0.24 15.99 11.32
N LYS A 154 0.24 15.87 9.98
CA LYS A 154 1.36 16.33 9.14
C LYS A 154 1.48 17.86 9.08
N LEU A 155 0.36 18.57 9.14
CA LEU A 155 0.33 20.04 9.03
C LEU A 155 0.78 20.74 10.31
N CYS A 156 0.74 20.06 11.46
CA CYS A 156 1.16 20.58 12.76
C CYS A 156 2.69 20.52 13.00
N LYS A 157 3.49 20.60 11.94
CA LYS A 157 4.97 20.66 12.01
C LYS A 157 5.49 22.07 11.82
#